data_AF-X7ELX4-F1
#
_entry.id   AF-X7ELX4-F1
#
_cell.length_a   1.000
_cell.length_b   1.000
_cell.length_c   1.000
_cell.angle_alpha   90.00
_cell.angle_beta   90.00
_cell.angle_gamma   90.00
#
_symmetry.space_group_name_H-M   'P 1'
#
loop_
_entity.id
_entity.type
_entity.pdbx_description
1 polymer ?
#
loop_
_entity_poly.entity_id
_entity_poly.type
_entity_poly.pdbx_seq_one_letter_code
_entity_poly.pdbx_strand_id
1 'polypeptide(L)' 'MRSMRVDWPVLMRAGLGQLGLRPAEFWALTPAELQMMLGGGERAQPMGRGGLAAMMVAFPDDVVGNGDDR' A
#
# COMPACT_ATOMS: atom_id res chain seq x y z
N MET A 1 -17.66 -5.42 -1.29
CA MET A 1 -16.24 -5.50 -0.90
C MET A 1 -15.91 -4.23 -0.14
N ARG A 2 -15.48 -4.31 1.13
CA ARG A 2 -15.19 -3.11 1.92
C ARG A 2 -13.82 -2.59 1.48
N SER A 3 -13.79 -1.49 0.73
CA SER A 3 -12.55 -0.77 0.44
C SER A 3 -11.97 -0.30 1.77
N MET A 4 -10.96 -1.01 2.28
CA MET A 4 -10.21 -0.60 3.45
C MET A 4 -9.37 0.62 3.06
N ARG A 5 -9.89 1.81 3.34
CA ARG A 5 -9.09 3.03 3.29
C ARG A 5 -7.99 2.90 4.34
N VAL A 6 -6.76 3.19 3.95
CA VAL A 6 -5.64 3.26 4.89
C VAL A 6 -5.78 4.54 5.69
N ASP A 7 -5.92 4.42 7.01
CA ASP A 7 -5.95 5.56 7.92
C ASP A 7 -4.54 6.14 8.10
N TRP A 8 -4.13 6.94 7.11
CA TRP A 8 -2.81 7.56 7.03
C TRP A 8 -2.40 8.35 8.30
N PRO A 9 -3.29 9.15 8.92
CA PRO A 9 -2.92 9.88 10.14
C PRO A 9 -2.60 8.95 11.32
N VAL A 10 -3.32 7.83 11.42
CA VAL A 10 -3.10 6.82 12.45
C VAL A 10 -1.77 6.11 12.21
N LEU A 11 -1.50 5.75 10.95
CA LEU A 11 -0.24 5.11 10.55
C LEU A 11 0.98 6.01 10.84
N MET A 12 0.91 7.29 10.48
CA MET A 12 2.00 8.24 10.74
C MET A 12 2.22 8.47 12.24
N ARG A 13 1.14 8.58 13.03
CA ARG A 13 1.26 8.72 14.49
C ARG A 13 1.85 7.47 15.14
N ALA A 14 1.53 6.29 14.64
CA ALA A 14 2.08 5.04 15.13
C ALA A 14 3.57 4.86 14.73
N GLY A 15 3.93 5.15 13.48
CA GLY A 15 5.30 5.03 12.98
C GLY A 15 6.26 6.11 13.47
N LEU A 16 5.92 7.38 13.25
CA LEU A 16 6.79 8.52 13.59
C LEU A 16 6.66 8.98 15.05
N GLY A 17 5.51 8.69 15.68
CA GLY A 17 5.26 9.03 17.07
C GLY A 17 5.60 7.88 18.02
N GLN A 18 4.78 6.82 18.00
CA GLN A 18 4.88 5.73 18.98
C GLN A 18 6.12 4.85 18.81
N LEU A 19 6.48 4.51 17.57
CA LEU A 19 7.70 3.75 17.26
C LEU A 19 8.97 4.63 17.21
N GLY A 20 8.82 5.96 17.19
CA GLY A 20 9.94 6.90 17.16
C GLY A 20 10.81 6.81 15.91
N LEU A 21 10.29 6.25 14.81
CA LEU A 21 11.04 6.11 13.57
C LEU A 21 11.33 7.50 12.98
N ARG A 22 12.54 7.69 12.45
CA ARG A 22 12.81 8.87 11.63
C ARG A 22 11.99 8.77 10.34
N PRO A 23 11.60 9.90 9.71
CA PRO A 23 10.84 9.87 8.46
C PRO A 23 11.46 8.99 7.38
N ALA A 24 12.79 9.04 7.23
CA ALA A 24 13.51 8.21 6.27
C ALA A 24 13.40 6.70 6.57
N GLU A 25 13.45 6.30 7.84
CA GLU A 25 13.31 4.89 8.25
C GLU A 25 11.89 4.39 8.03
N PHE A 26 10.89 5.21 8.39
CA PHE A 26 9.49 4.90 8.14
C PHE A 26 9.20 4.66 6.65
N TRP A 27 9.76 5.49 5.76
CA TRP A 27 9.58 5.34 4.31
C TRP A 27 10.43 4.25 3.67
N ALA A 28 11.51 3.83 4.33
CA ALA A 28 12.33 2.70 3.89
C ALA A 28 11.71 1.34 4.25
N LEU A 29 10.82 1.29 5.25
CA LEU A 29 10.15 0.07 5.69
C LEU A 29 9.07 -0.37 4.72
N THR A 30 8.99 -1.68 4.52
CA THR A 30 7.82 -2.27 3.87
C THR A 30 6.61 -2.23 4.81
N PRO A 31 5.37 -2.17 4.28
CA PRO A 31 4.16 -2.22 5.10
C PRO A 31 4.08 -3.45 6.01
N ALA A 32 4.66 -4.57 5.58
CA ALA A 32 4.71 -5.81 6.37
C ALA A 32 5.63 -5.69 7.59
N GLU A 33 6.80 -5.05 7.43
CA GLU A 33 7.72 -4.79 8.55
C GLU A 33 7.11 -3.80 9.54
N LEU A 34 6.46 -2.75 9.04
CA LEU A 34 5.77 -1.79 9.89
C LEU A 34 4.65 -2.46 10.70
N GLN A 35 3.83 -3.31 10.08
CA GLN A 35 2.78 -4.09 10.77
C GLN A 35 3.35 -4.99 11.86
N MET A 36 4.48 -5.65 11.59
CA MET A 36 5.17 -6.50 12.55
C MET A 36 5.66 -5.69 13.76
N MET A 37 6.26 -4.51 13.53
CA MET A 37 6.70 -3.61 14.60
C MET A 37 5.54 -3.01 15.41
N LEU A 38 4.37 -2.83 14.79
CA LEU A 38 3.14 -2.38 15.44
C LEU A 38 2.43 -3.48 16.25
N GLY A 39 2.97 -4.71 16.29
CA GLY A 39 2.34 -5.85 16.96
C GLY A 39 1.15 -6.45 16.19
N GLY A 40 0.86 -5.93 14.99
CA GLY A 40 -0.16 -6.43 14.07
C GLY A 40 0.38 -7.60 13.25
N GLY A 41 0.68 -8.71 13.90
CA GLY A 41 1.18 -9.94 13.28
C GLY A 41 0.17 -10.70 12.43
N GLU A 42 -0.93 -10.10 11.98
CA GLU A 42 -1.80 -10.71 10.98
C GLU A 42 -1.18 -10.47 9.60
N ARG A 43 -0.50 -11.50 9.10
CA ARG A 43 -0.01 -11.54 7.71
C ARG A 43 -1.21 -11.29 6.79
N ALA A 44 -1.34 -10.08 6.27
CA ALA A 44 -2.16 -9.85 5.10
C ALA A 44 -1.66 -10.83 4.04
N GLN A 45 -2.48 -11.83 3.69
CA GLN A 45 -2.09 -12.84 2.73
C GLN A 45 -1.65 -12.12 1.44
N PRO A 46 -0.45 -12.40 0.92
CA PRO A 46 0.00 -11.78 -0.31
C PRO A 46 -1.05 -12.05 -1.39
N MET A 47 -1.37 -11.03 -2.18
CA MET A 47 -2.37 -11.14 -3.22
C MET A 47 -1.97 -12.26 -4.18
N GLY A 48 -2.75 -13.34 -4.22
CA GLY A 48 -2.52 -14.44 -5.15
C GLY A 48 -2.72 -13.98 -6.60
N ARG A 49 -2.25 -14.77 -7.57
CA ARG A 49 -2.37 -14.44 -9.01
C ARG A 49 -3.79 -14.09 -9.45
N GLY A 50 -4.81 -14.72 -8.86
CA GLY A 50 -6.21 -14.39 -9.13
C GLY A 50 -6.61 -12.98 -8.70
N GLY A 51 -6.09 -12.50 -7.56
CA GLY A 51 -6.33 -11.13 -7.09
C GLY A 51 -5.66 -10.10 -7.99
N LEU A 52 -4.44 -10.39 -8.45
CA LEU A 52 -3.76 -9.54 -9.43
C LEU A 52 -4.51 -9.50 -10.77
N ALA A 53 -4.96 -10.65 -11.29
CA ALA A 53 -5.75 -10.70 -12.52
C ALA A 53 -7.06 -9.91 -12.39
N ALA A 54 -7.74 -9.99 -11.24
CA ALA A 54 -8.93 -9.20 -10.98
C ALA A 54 -8.66 -7.69 -10.96
N MET A 55 -7.49 -7.26 -10.47
CA MET A 55 -7.09 -5.83 -10.51
C MET A 55 -6.83 -5.35 -11.94
N MET A 56 -6.13 -6.15 -12.75
CA MET A 56 -5.86 -5.79 -14.16
C MET A 56 -7.17 -5.62 -14.96
N VAL A 57 -8.20 -6.39 -14.62
CA VAL A 57 -9.54 -6.24 -15.22
C VAL A 57 -10.27 -5.01 -14.66
N ALA A 58 -10.15 -4.73 -13.37
CA ALA A 58 -10.86 -3.63 -12.71
C ALA A 58 -10.25 -2.25 -13.02
N PHE A 59 -8.96 -2.19 -13.29
CA PHE A 59 -8.21 -0.98 -13.59
C PHE A 59 -7.40 -1.19 -14.88
N PRO A 60 -8.05 -1.19 -16.05
CA PRO A 60 -7.35 -1.23 -17.31
C PRO A 60 -6.54 0.07 -17.45
N ASP A 61 -5.25 -0.06 -17.74
CA ASP A 61 -4.43 1.08 -18.11
C ASP A 61 -4.90 1.55 -19.49
N ASP A 62 -5.74 2.58 -19.54
CA ASP A 62 -6.05 3.26 -20.79
C ASP A 62 -4.74 3.83 -21.34
N VAL A 63 -4.26 3.23 -22.43
CA VAL A 63 -3.24 3.86 -23.26
C VAL A 63 -3.94 5.05 -23.90
N VAL A 64 -3.94 6.20 -23.22
CA VAL A 64 -4.12 7.49 -23.88
C VAL A 64 -2.87 7.67 -24.74
N GLY A 65 -2.88 6.99 -25.89
CA GLY A 65 -2.02 7.32 -27.01
C GLY A 65 -2.36 8.76 -27.34
N ASN A 66 -1.48 9.66 -26.93
CA ASN A 66 -1.40 10.97 -27.53
C ASN A 66 -1.13 10.73 -29.01
N GLY A 67 -2.19 10.67 -29.81
CA GLY A 67 -2.14 10.84 -31.25
C GLY A 67 -1.72 12.27 -31.52
N ASP A 68 -0.45 12.56 -31.28
CA ASP A 68 0.26 13.65 -31.92
C ASP A 68 0.51 13.20 -33.37
N ASP A 69 -0.57 13.14 -34.16
CA ASP A 69 -0.47 13.17 -35.61
C ASP A 69 -0.50 14.63 -36.03
N ARG A 70 0.72 15.17 -36.15
CA ARG A 70 1.15 16.26 -37.06
C ARG A 70 0.52 17.65 -36.95
#